data_AF-A0A1U7UXK3-F1
#
_entry.id   AF-A0A1U7UXK3-F1
#
_cell.length_a   1.000
_cell.length_b   1.000
_cell.length_c   1.000
_cell.angle_alpha   90.00
_cell.angle_beta   90.00
_cell.angle_gamma   90.00
#
_symmetry.space_group_name_H-M   'P 1'
#
loop_
_entity.id
_entity.type
_entity.pdbx_description
1 polymer ?
#
loop_
_entity_poly.entity_id
_entity_poly.type
_entity_poly.pdbx_seq_one_letter_code
_entity_poly.pdbx_strand_id
1 'polypeptide(L)'
;MALVPCQVLRVAILLSYCSILCNYKAIEMPSHKTYGGSWKFLTFIDLVIQAVFFGICVLTDLSSLLTRGSGNQEQERQLKKLISLRDWILAVLAFPVGVFVVAVFWIIYAYDREMIYPKLLDNFIPGWLNHGML
;
A
#
# COMPACT_ATOMS: atom_id res chain seq x y z
N MET A 1 -0.68 -24.24 12.45
CA MET A 1 -0.68 -23.02 11.61
C MET A 1 0.21 -22.00 12.31
N ALA A 2 1.40 -21.74 11.78
CA ALA A 2 2.29 -20.73 12.36
C ALA A 2 1.67 -19.35 12.11
N LEU A 3 1.03 -18.79 13.12
CA LEU A 3 0.48 -17.44 13.08
C LEU A 3 1.67 -16.49 12.99
N VAL A 4 2.01 -16.03 11.78
CA VAL A 4 3.06 -15.02 11.60
C VAL A 4 2.71 -13.85 12.51
N PRO A 5 3.63 -13.36 13.36
CA PRO A 5 3.33 -12.24 14.23
C PRO A 5 2.87 -11.06 13.37
N CYS A 6 1.72 -10.44 13.69
CA CYS A 6 1.16 -9.32 12.91
C CYS A 6 2.19 -8.20 12.65
N GLN A 7 3.16 -8.04 13.54
CA GLN A 7 4.28 -7.11 13.44
C GLN A 7 5.20 -7.45 12.26
N VAL A 8 5.56 -8.74 12.10
CA VAL A 8 6.41 -9.24 11.01
C VAL A 8 5.70 -9.08 9.67
N LEU A 9 4.38 -9.32 9.64
CA LEU A 9 3.56 -9.10 8.44
C LEU A 9 3.60 -7.63 8.00
N ARG A 10 3.42 -6.68 8.92
CA ARG A 10 3.46 -5.24 8.61
C ARG A 10 4.82 -4.78 8.08
N VAL A 11 5.90 -5.30 8.65
CA VAL A 11 7.27 -5.02 8.16
C VAL A 11 7.48 -5.62 6.76
N ALA A 12 7.05 -6.85 6.53
CA ALA A 12 7.17 -7.50 5.23
C ALA A 12 6.40 -6.73 4.14
N ILE A 13 5.18 -6.30 4.45
CA ILE A 13 4.38 -5.45 3.56
C ILE A 13 5.08 -4.12 3.32
N LEU A 14 5.57 -3.43 4.35
CA LEU A 14 6.29 -2.17 4.15
C LEU A 14 7.50 -2.34 3.20
N LEU A 15 8.28 -3.40 3.39
CA LEU A 15 9.43 -3.70 2.53
C LEU A 15 9.02 -4.01 1.09
N SER A 16 7.90 -4.71 0.87
CA SER A 16 7.41 -4.97 -0.49
C SER A 16 6.98 -3.68 -1.17
N TYR A 17 6.27 -2.78 -0.48
CA TYR A 17 5.85 -1.49 -1.03
C TYR A 17 7.06 -0.60 -1.35
N CYS A 18 8.05 -0.54 -0.46
CA CYS A 18 9.30 0.18 -0.70
C CYS A 18 10.06 -0.40 -1.91
N SER A 19 10.13 -1.73 -2.03
CA SER A 19 10.77 -2.39 -3.17
C SER A 19 10.07 -2.04 -4.49
N ILE A 20 8.74 -2.08 -4.51
CA ILE A 20 7.93 -1.71 -5.69
C ILE A 20 8.16 -0.23 -6.05
N LEU A 21 8.15 0.67 -5.07
CA LEU A 21 8.42 2.10 -5.28
C LEU A 21 9.82 2.34 -5.85
N CYS A 22 10.84 1.68 -5.32
CA CYS A 22 12.22 1.76 -5.82
C CYS A 22 12.33 1.25 -7.26
N ASN A 23 11.74 0.08 -7.55
CA ASN A 23 11.73 -0.48 -8.91
C ASN A 23 10.97 0.44 -9.89
N TYR A 24 9.83 0.98 -9.48
CA TYR A 24 9.04 1.90 -10.30
C TYR A 24 9.79 3.21 -10.60
N LYS A 25 10.59 3.71 -9.66
CA LYS A 25 11.47 4.87 -9.88
C LYS A 25 12.67 4.54 -10.78
N ALA A 26 13.14 3.30 -10.74
CA ALA A 26 14.26 2.83 -11.57
C ALA A 26 13.85 2.61 -13.03
N ILE A 27 12.57 2.36 -13.31
CA ILE A 27 12.04 2.19 -14.67
C ILE A 27 11.71 3.56 -15.27
N GLU A 28 12.48 3.97 -16.27
CA GLU A 28 12.18 5.17 -17.07
C GLU A 28 11.03 4.90 -18.06
N MET A 29 9.79 5.12 -17.63
CA MET A 29 8.62 5.06 -18.51
C MET A 29 8.49 6.35 -19.36
N PRO A 30 8.27 6.28 -20.68
CA PRO A 30 8.17 7.46 -21.55
C PRO A 30 7.03 8.41 -21.13
N SER A 31 5.96 7.88 -20.52
CA SER A 31 4.85 8.66 -19.95
C SER A 31 5.23 9.55 -18.76
N HIS A 32 6.41 9.36 -18.15
CA HIS A 32 6.90 10.20 -17.05
C HIS A 32 7.50 11.53 -17.55
N LYS A 33 7.73 11.68 -18.86
CA LYS A 33 8.25 12.92 -19.48
C LYS A 33 7.16 13.95 -19.78
N THR A 34 5.89 13.61 -19.52
CA THR A 34 4.75 14.52 -19.64
C THR A 34 4.50 15.25 -18.31
N TYR A 35 3.84 16.42 -18.37
CA TYR A 35 3.51 17.22 -17.18
C TYR A 35 2.80 16.36 -16.11
N GLY A 36 3.34 16.36 -14.88
CA GLY A 36 2.83 15.58 -13.74
C GLY A 36 3.50 14.23 -13.49
N GLY A 37 4.30 13.70 -14.42
CA GLY A 37 5.09 12.48 -14.25
C GLY A 37 4.28 11.29 -13.68
N SER A 38 4.89 10.53 -12.76
CA SER A 38 4.25 9.41 -12.07
C SER A 38 3.07 9.78 -11.17
N TRP A 39 3.04 11.02 -10.68
CA TRP A 39 1.99 11.50 -9.77
C TRP A 39 0.65 11.71 -10.47
N LYS A 40 0.62 11.61 -11.80
CA LYS A 40 -0.64 11.54 -12.56
C LYS A 40 -1.45 10.28 -12.25
N PHE A 41 -0.79 9.19 -11.86
CA PHE A 41 -1.46 7.91 -11.64
C PHE A 41 -1.97 7.80 -10.22
N LEU A 42 -3.28 7.70 -10.05
CA LEU A 42 -3.90 7.54 -8.74
C LEU A 42 -3.43 6.25 -8.04
N THR A 43 -3.15 5.19 -8.78
CA THR A 43 -2.56 3.93 -8.27
C THR A 43 -1.17 4.14 -7.68
N PHE A 44 -0.36 5.03 -8.27
CA PHE A 44 0.94 5.40 -7.72
C PHE A 44 0.79 6.21 -6.43
N ILE A 45 -0.16 7.15 -6.39
CA ILE A 45 -0.47 7.91 -5.17
C ILE A 45 -0.96 6.97 -4.06
N ASP A 46 -1.86 6.05 -4.38
CA ASP A 46 -2.37 5.04 -3.46
C ASP A 46 -1.23 4.17 -2.90
N LEU A 47 -0.31 3.70 -3.75
CA LEU A 47 0.87 2.95 -3.32
C LEU A 47 1.73 3.75 -2.31
N VAL A 48 1.93 5.06 -2.55
CA VAL A 48 2.67 5.93 -1.63
C VAL A 48 1.92 6.12 -0.31
N ILE A 49 0.61 6.36 -0.35
CA ILE A 49 -0.24 6.50 0.86
C ILE A 49 -0.17 5.23 1.70
N GLN A 50 -0.30 4.06 1.08
CA GLN A 50 -0.22 2.78 1.76
C GLN A 50 1.18 2.51 2.33
N ALA A 51 2.25 2.84 1.61
CA ALA A 51 3.63 2.73 2.13
C ALA A 51 3.84 3.60 3.38
N VAL A 52 3.35 4.85 3.36
CA VAL A 52 3.41 5.75 4.52
C VAL A 52 2.59 5.20 5.68
N PHE A 53 1.39 4.68 5.43
CA PHE A 53 0.54 4.06 6.45
C PHE A 53 1.21 2.87 7.13
N PHE A 54 1.79 1.94 6.35
CA PHE A 54 2.53 0.81 6.90
C PHE A 54 3.81 1.25 7.62
N GLY A 55 4.48 2.32 7.17
CA GLY A 55 5.59 2.95 7.89
C GLY A 55 5.19 3.41 9.29
N ILE A 56 4.04 4.08 9.41
CA ILE A 56 3.48 4.51 10.70
C ILE A 56 3.09 3.32 11.56
N CYS A 57 2.55 2.25 10.97
CA CYS A 57 2.25 1.01 11.70
C CYS A 57 3.50 0.39 12.30
N VAL A 58 4.58 0.26 11.51
CA VAL A 58 5.87 -0.27 11.97
C VAL A 58 6.51 0.64 13.02
N LEU A 59 6.39 1.96 12.88
CA LEU A 59 6.88 2.90 13.90
C LEU A 59 6.10 2.78 15.21
N THR A 60 4.78 2.60 15.14
CA THR A 60 3.89 2.39 16.30
C THR A 60 4.27 1.11 17.03
N ASP A 61 4.50 0.06 16.26
CA ASP A 61 4.90 -1.26 16.70
C ASP A 61 6.27 -1.21 17.42
N LEU A 62 7.27 -0.59 16.78
CA LEU A 62 8.59 -0.35 17.39
C LEU A 62 8.49 0.48 18.68
N SER A 63 7.70 1.57 18.65
CA SER A 63 7.49 2.43 19.82
C SER A 63 6.83 1.67 20.97
N SER A 64 5.88 0.78 20.66
CA SER A 64 5.20 -0.04 21.67
C SER A 64 6.15 -1.05 22.32
N LEU A 65 7.05 -1.66 21.53
CA LEU A 65 8.06 -2.60 22.02
C LEU A 65 9.10 -1.91 22.91
N LEU A 66 9.55 -0.72 22.52
CA LEU A 66 10.50 0.08 23.30
C LEU A 66 9.89 0.61 24.60
N THR A 67 8.60 0.96 24.61
CA THR A 67 7.91 1.48 25.80
C THR A 67 7.66 0.38 26.84
N ARG A 68 7.49 -0.88 26.42
CA ARG A 68 7.20 -2.01 27.33
C ARG A 68 8.30 -2.28 28.37
N GLY A 69 9.51 -1.76 28.17
CA GLY A 69 10.63 -1.88 29.10
C GLY A 69 11.04 -0.56 29.78
N SER A 70 10.44 0.57 29.41
CA SER A 70 10.82 1.90 29.87
C SER A 70 9.61 2.57 30.51
N GLY A 71 9.64 2.82 31.82
CA GLY A 71 8.55 3.46 32.59
C GLY A 71 8.35 4.95 32.26
N ASN A 72 8.62 5.35 31.02
CA ASN A 72 8.68 6.74 30.60
C ASN A 72 7.31 7.22 30.12
N GLN A 73 6.60 7.95 30.97
CA GLN A 73 5.24 8.45 30.75
C GLN A 73 5.10 9.31 29.48
N GLU A 74 6.16 10.00 29.07
CA GLU A 74 6.15 10.81 27.84
C GLU A 74 6.09 9.95 26.57
N GLN A 75 6.73 8.78 26.59
CA GLN A 75 6.76 7.85 25.46
C GLN A 75 5.38 7.21 25.22
N GLU A 76 4.65 6.90 26.28
CA GLU A 76 3.25 6.46 26.18
C GLU A 76 2.34 7.52 25.54
N ARG A 77 2.54 8.79 25.87
CA ARG A 77 1.78 9.89 25.27
C ARG A 77 2.05 10.03 23.77
N GLN A 78 3.31 9.87 23.36
CA GLN A 78 3.69 9.84 21.93
C GLN A 78 3.09 8.64 21.21
N LEU A 79 3.10 7.45 21.84
CA LEU A 79 2.48 6.25 21.28
C LEU A 79 0.98 6.44 21.03
N LYS A 80 0.25 7.03 21.99
CA LYS A 80 -1.19 7.34 21.81
C LYS A 80 -1.44 8.29 20.65
N LYS A 81 -0.60 9.33 20.48
CA LYS A 81 -0.69 10.23 19.33
C LYS A 81 -0.43 9.49 18.02
N LEU A 82 0.58 8.63 17.98
CA LEU A 82 0.94 7.88 16.78
C LEU A 82 -0.16 6.88 16.37
N ILE A 83 -0.76 6.21 17.35
CA ILE A 83 -1.94 5.36 17.14
C ILE A 83 -3.11 6.18 16.60
N SER A 84 -3.39 7.34 17.19
CA SER A 84 -4.46 8.23 16.70
C SER A 84 -4.21 8.72 15.28
N LEU A 85 -2.96 9.05 14.92
CA LEU A 85 -2.58 9.45 13.56
C LEU A 85 -2.74 8.29 12.58
N ARG A 86 -2.30 7.08 12.96
CA ARG A 86 -2.48 5.86 12.16
C ARG A 86 -3.94 5.63 11.83
N ASP A 87 -4.80 5.66 12.85
CA ASP A 87 -6.22 5.36 12.69
C ASP A 87 -6.93 6.45 11.86
N TRP A 88 -6.52 7.72 12.01
CA TRP A 88 -7.00 8.82 11.18
C TRP A 88 -6.59 8.69 9.71
N ILE A 89 -5.32 8.38 9.44
CA ILE A 89 -4.80 8.18 8.07
C ILE A 89 -5.49 6.97 7.42
N LEU A 90 -5.73 5.90 8.17
CA LEU A 90 -6.47 4.75 7.67
C LEU A 90 -7.88 5.16 7.22
N ALA A 91 -8.62 5.82 8.11
CA ALA A 91 -10.02 6.15 7.87
C ALA A 91 -10.22 7.20 6.76
N VAL A 92 -9.34 8.20 6.70
CA VAL A 92 -9.53 9.37 5.82
C VAL A 92 -8.84 9.21 4.46
N LEU A 93 -7.74 8.45 4.39
CA LEU A 93 -6.92 8.38 3.18
C LEU A 93 -6.79 6.95 2.66
N ALA A 94 -6.13 6.06 3.40
CA ALA A 94 -5.75 4.75 2.87
C ALA A 94 -6.97 3.89 2.52
N PHE A 95 -8.00 3.89 3.37
CA PHE A 95 -9.22 3.14 3.11
C PHE A 95 -10.04 3.67 1.92
N PRO A 96 -10.46 4.95 1.87
CA PRO A 96 -11.29 5.43 0.77
C PRO A 96 -10.55 5.44 -0.58
N VAL A 97 -9.27 5.78 -0.61
CA VAL A 97 -8.48 5.77 -1.86
C VAL A 97 -8.29 4.34 -2.36
N GLY A 98 -7.92 3.41 -1.47
CA GLY A 98 -7.75 2.01 -1.84
C GLY A 98 -9.03 1.37 -2.36
N VAL A 99 -10.16 1.57 -1.66
CA VAL A 99 -11.47 1.07 -2.11
C VAL A 99 -11.86 1.69 -3.44
N PHE A 100 -11.63 2.98 -3.64
CA PHE A 100 -11.94 3.66 -4.90
C PHE A 100 -11.14 3.11 -6.07
N VAL A 101 -9.83 2.94 -5.92
CA VAL A 101 -8.95 2.39 -6.96
C VAL A 101 -9.37 0.97 -7.34
N VAL A 102 -9.63 0.12 -6.35
CA VAL A 102 -10.10 -1.26 -6.58
C VAL A 102 -11.47 -1.27 -7.25
N ALA A 103 -12.42 -0.46 -6.78
CA ALA A 103 -13.75 -0.40 -7.35
C ALA A 103 -13.72 0.07 -8.82
N VAL A 104 -13.00 1.13 -9.13
CA VAL A 104 -12.86 1.64 -10.51
C VAL A 104 -12.19 0.59 -11.41
N PHE A 105 -11.14 -0.06 -10.92
CA PHE A 105 -10.49 -1.15 -11.66
C PHE A 105 -11.49 -2.24 -12.06
N TRP A 106 -12.26 -2.77 -11.10
CA TRP A 106 -13.22 -3.84 -11.37
C TRP A 106 -14.41 -3.40 -12.21
N ILE A 107 -14.90 -2.17 -12.03
CA ILE A 107 -15.97 -1.61 -12.85
C ILE A 107 -15.54 -1.53 -14.32
N ILE A 108 -14.34 -0.99 -14.58
CA ILE A 108 -13.82 -0.90 -15.95
C ILE A 108 -13.54 -2.30 -16.49
N TYR A 109 -12.96 -3.20 -15.70
CA TYR A 109 -12.71 -4.59 -16.11
C TYR A 109 -14.00 -5.32 -16.50
N ALA A 110 -15.09 -5.10 -15.77
CA ALA A 110 -16.40 -5.70 -16.05
C ALA A 110 -17.09 -5.06 -17.27
N TYR A 111 -16.88 -3.76 -17.52
CA TYR A 111 -17.46 -3.04 -18.65
C TYR A 111 -16.70 -3.31 -19.95
N ASP A 112 -15.40 -3.02 -19.97
CA ASP A 112 -14.51 -3.27 -21.09
C ASP A 112 -13.11 -3.66 -20.59
N ARG A 113 -12.93 -4.99 -20.51
CA ARG A 113 -11.68 -5.61 -20.09
C ARG A 113 -10.48 -5.17 -20.94
N GLU A 114 -10.67 -4.88 -22.22
CA GLU A 114 -9.54 -4.58 -23.13
C GLU A 114 -8.84 -3.26 -22.78
N MET A 115 -9.48 -2.37 -22.03
CA MET A 115 -8.88 -1.11 -21.58
C MET A 115 -7.79 -1.30 -20.51
N ILE A 116 -7.87 -2.39 -19.74
CA ILE A 116 -6.95 -2.68 -18.64
C ILE A 116 -6.12 -3.93 -18.94
N TYR A 117 -6.73 -4.93 -19.55
CA TYR A 117 -6.15 -6.25 -19.76
C TYR A 117 -6.54 -6.80 -21.15
N PRO A 118 -5.76 -6.51 -22.20
CA PRO A 118 -6.07 -6.99 -23.55
C PRO A 118 -6.05 -8.51 -23.63
N LYS A 119 -6.94 -9.08 -24.45
CA LYS A 119 -7.14 -10.54 -24.63
C LYS A 119 -5.87 -11.32 -24.98
N LEU A 120 -4.87 -10.65 -25.56
CA LEU A 120 -3.57 -11.27 -25.86
C LEU A 120 -2.91 -11.86 -24.60
N LEU A 121 -3.09 -11.22 -23.44
CA LEU A 121 -2.51 -11.65 -22.16
C LEU A 121 -3.14 -12.94 -21.60
N ASP A 122 -4.37 -13.30 -22.02
CA ASP A 122 -5.00 -14.57 -21.61
C ASP A 122 -4.22 -15.80 -22.10
N ASN A 123 -3.43 -15.64 -23.16
CA ASN A 123 -2.56 -16.71 -23.68
C ASN A 123 -1.32 -16.95 -22.80
N PHE A 124 -0.95 -15.98 -21.96
CA PHE A 124 0.26 -16.03 -21.14
C PHE A 124 -0.05 -16.25 -19.65
N ILE A 125 -1.15 -15.68 -19.15
CA ILE A 125 -1.51 -15.72 -17.73
C ILE A 125 -2.92 -16.29 -17.61
N PRO A 126 -3.08 -17.46 -16.96
CA PRO A 126 -4.39 -18.07 -16.81
C PRO A 126 -5.29 -17.23 -15.90
N GLY A 127 -6.59 -17.21 -16.20
CA GLY A 127 -7.57 -16.33 -15.55
C GLY A 127 -7.65 -16.47 -14.03
N TRP A 128 -7.44 -17.67 -13.47
CA TRP A 128 -7.41 -17.89 -12.03
C TRP A 128 -6.21 -17.22 -11.36
N LEU A 129 -5.06 -17.17 -12.03
CA LEU A 129 -3.86 -16.51 -11.52
C LEU A 129 -4.04 -15.00 -11.60
N ASN A 130 -4.63 -14.51 -12.68
CA ASN A 130 -4.95 -13.11 -12.85
C ASN A 130 -5.93 -12.60 -11.78
N HIS A 131 -7.00 -13.35 -11.50
CA HIS A 131 -7.99 -12.98 -10.47
C HIS A 131 -7.51 -13.26 -9.03
N GLY A 132 -6.62 -14.24 -8.83
CA GLY A 132 -6.10 -14.55 -7.50
C GLY A 132 -4.97 -13.63 -7.03
N MET A 133 -4.40 -12.83 -7.94
CA MET A 133 -3.35 -11.86 -7.66
C MET A 133 -3.88 -10.43 -7.44
N LEU A 134 -5.16 -10.19 -7.76
CA LEU A 134 -5.89 -8.91 -7.63
C LEU A 134 -6.85 -8.95 -6.43
#